data_AF-A0A0S2KJ20-F1
#
_entry.id   AF-A0A0S2KJ20-F1
#
_cell.length_a   1.000
_cell.length_b   1.000
_cell.length_c   1.000
_cell.angle_alpha   90.00
_cell.angle_beta   90.00
_cell.angle_gamma   90.00
#
_symmetry.space_group_name_H-M   'P 1'
#
loop_
_entity.id
_entity.type
_entity.pdbx_description
1 polymer ?
#
loop_
_entity_poly.entity_id
_entity_poly.type
_entity_poly.pdbx_seq_one_letter_code
_entity_poly.pdbx_strand_id
1 'polypeptide(L)'
;MVTTNIGRIFLKVYKEKIGKEYHAKDFFDEVFHPLVFGSNKYLQWVQNSPFVQMKKGQKVDNLTPNERQEKLEDLHEKISAGSKDASIAIGYAASEEKGYASTSGQVTNIPISISEDDIYYSWIGSCLALGIQGGVSILFEDPDILWDTFIGWKYYRQMVDSNAAMRGNQLSSAWNAQWLAHRYSKIYDPDSPLANFSPTELKGDGLGIETISWTKLLIGICNHFEKPQLLGYVFSLGQTNTTIGFIPFALDQIRHPLTLYKKLFAMDGKQAEELWGTAMGFQKACQRGAIGITAMEPKGLRDYIMGKKLPKYKEDEQQTILFNTYITWIIAMLNNEDLWATAQEFANALQAYATAGRQSKTGNSRKVDEVIKATNKNAFISALVNIIGDAENKEAIDTIAQTVNAMPTDNVPYFLTLVRFQYAKINNKKIKQL
;
A
#
# COMPACT_ATOMS: atom_id res chain seq x y z
N MET A 1 -22.63 1.41 11.30
CA MET A 1 -21.62 2.12 10.48
C MET A 1 -20.24 1.52 10.70
N VAL A 2 -19.35 1.59 9.71
CA VAL A 2 -18.00 0.99 9.75
C VAL A 2 -17.15 1.59 10.86
N THR A 3 -17.10 2.91 11.00
CA THR A 3 -16.36 3.61 12.07
C THR A 3 -16.84 3.17 13.46
N THR A 4 -18.16 3.07 13.67
CA THR A 4 -18.75 2.52 14.89
C THR A 4 -18.33 1.07 15.15
N ASN A 5 -18.36 0.22 14.12
CA ASN A 5 -17.94 -1.18 14.28
C ASN A 5 -16.46 -1.29 14.66
N ILE A 6 -15.59 -0.49 14.03
CA ILE A 6 -14.17 -0.43 14.37
C ILE A 6 -13.97 0.02 15.82
N GLY A 7 -14.62 1.11 16.24
CA GLY A 7 -14.51 1.59 17.63
C GLY A 7 -14.98 0.56 18.65
N ARG A 8 -16.06 -0.16 18.35
CA ARG A 8 -16.58 -1.24 19.19
C ARG A 8 -15.62 -2.42 19.28
N ILE A 9 -15.02 -2.83 18.16
CA ILE A 9 -14.00 -3.89 18.15
C ILE A 9 -12.79 -3.44 18.97
N PHE A 10 -12.29 -2.24 18.72
CA PHE A 10 -11.13 -1.70 19.43
C PHE A 10 -11.36 -1.63 20.95
N LEU A 11 -12.53 -1.21 21.44
CA LEU A 11 -12.74 -1.12 22.89
C LEU A 11 -12.74 -2.50 23.56
N LYS A 12 -13.18 -3.55 22.85
CA LYS A 12 -13.01 -4.94 23.31
C LYS A 12 -11.53 -5.32 23.41
N VAL A 13 -10.74 -4.99 22.39
CA VAL A 13 -9.29 -5.23 22.38
C VAL A 13 -8.60 -4.46 23.51
N TYR A 14 -9.00 -3.21 23.76
CA TYR A 14 -8.48 -2.41 24.85
C TYR A 14 -8.74 -3.08 26.21
N LYS A 15 -9.98 -3.56 26.44
CA LYS A 15 -10.33 -4.32 27.65
C LYS A 15 -9.45 -5.55 27.82
N GLU A 16 -9.22 -6.32 26.76
CA GLU A 16 -8.36 -7.52 26.80
C GLU A 16 -6.90 -7.20 27.10
N LYS A 17 -6.35 -6.11 26.56
CA LYS A 17 -4.93 -5.75 26.71
C LYS A 17 -4.61 -5.04 28.02
N ILE A 18 -5.54 -4.22 28.54
CA ILE A 18 -5.35 -3.41 29.75
C ILE A 18 -6.03 -4.01 30.99
N GLY A 19 -7.01 -4.90 30.80
CA GLY A 19 -7.77 -5.50 31.90
C GLY A 19 -8.78 -4.55 32.57
N LYS A 20 -8.94 -3.31 32.05
CA LYS A 20 -9.95 -2.34 32.49
C LYS A 20 -11.13 -2.34 31.51
N GLU A 21 -12.32 -2.58 32.04
CA GLU A 21 -13.57 -2.44 31.28
C GLU A 21 -14.02 -0.98 31.30
N TYR A 22 -14.40 -0.49 30.12
CA TYR A 22 -14.90 0.85 29.91
C TYR A 22 -16.23 0.78 29.16
N HIS A 23 -17.19 1.62 29.56
CA HIS A 23 -18.25 2.03 28.63
C HIS A 23 -17.70 3.00 27.59
N ALA A 24 -18.38 3.13 26.45
CA ALA A 24 -17.89 3.91 25.33
C ALA A 24 -17.65 5.38 25.70
N LYS A 25 -18.58 5.97 26.46
CA LYS A 25 -18.45 7.34 26.99
C LYS A 25 -17.29 7.47 27.98
N ASP A 26 -17.16 6.57 28.95
CA ASP A 26 -16.09 6.64 29.95
C ASP A 26 -14.70 6.54 29.32
N PHE A 27 -14.53 5.67 28.31
CA PHE A 27 -13.30 5.62 27.53
C PHE A 27 -13.07 6.93 26.76
N PHE A 28 -14.15 7.50 26.21
CA PHE A 28 -14.09 8.75 25.50
C PHE A 28 -13.55 9.86 26.42
N ASP A 29 -14.07 9.97 27.63
CA ASP A 29 -13.77 11.05 28.57
C ASP A 29 -12.40 10.87 29.24
N GLU A 30 -12.06 9.65 29.65
CA GLU A 30 -10.83 9.38 30.41
C GLU A 30 -9.58 9.18 29.53
N VAL A 31 -9.75 8.69 28.29
CA VAL A 31 -8.63 8.27 27.44
C VAL A 31 -8.59 9.04 26.13
N PHE A 32 -9.68 8.99 25.36
CA PHE A 32 -9.69 9.52 24.00
C PHE A 32 -9.62 11.05 23.98
N HIS A 33 -10.50 11.73 24.70
CA HIS A 33 -10.60 13.19 24.72
C HIS A 33 -9.32 13.85 25.23
N PRO A 34 -8.73 13.44 26.39
CA PRO A 34 -7.47 14.02 26.86
C PRO A 34 -6.33 13.88 25.84
N LEU A 35 -6.29 12.77 25.12
CA LEU A 35 -5.23 12.51 24.14
C LEU A 35 -5.46 13.30 22.83
N VAL A 36 -6.67 13.29 22.29
CA VAL A 36 -6.96 13.83 20.95
C VAL A 36 -7.29 15.33 20.99
N PHE A 37 -8.06 15.77 21.99
CA PHE A 37 -8.60 17.12 22.11
C PHE A 37 -8.13 17.88 23.36
N GLY A 38 -7.47 17.21 24.32
CA GLY A 38 -7.05 17.78 25.60
C GLY A 38 -5.87 18.77 25.58
N SER A 39 -5.42 19.24 24.40
CA SER A 39 -4.26 20.15 24.27
C SER A 39 -4.55 21.33 23.32
N ASN A 40 -3.64 22.30 23.26
CA ASN A 40 -3.67 23.48 22.38
C ASN A 40 -3.54 23.14 20.88
N LYS A 41 -3.30 21.86 20.55
CA LYS A 41 -3.30 21.36 19.18
C LYS A 41 -4.02 20.03 19.13
N TYR A 42 -5.20 19.99 18.50
CA TYR A 42 -5.93 18.74 18.34
C TYR A 42 -5.21 17.77 17.41
N LEU A 43 -5.30 16.48 17.69
CA LEU A 43 -4.73 15.44 16.83
C LEU A 43 -5.65 15.06 15.67
N GLN A 44 -6.94 15.39 15.79
CA GLN A 44 -8.00 15.19 14.80
C GLN A 44 -8.86 16.45 14.69
N TRP A 45 -9.36 16.73 13.49
CA TRP A 45 -10.31 17.80 13.22
C TRP A 45 -11.57 17.21 12.60
N VAL A 46 -12.70 17.38 13.28
CA VAL A 46 -14.02 16.96 12.77
C VAL A 46 -14.80 18.22 12.46
N GLN A 47 -15.09 18.44 11.18
CA GLN A 47 -15.83 19.62 10.72
C GLN A 47 -17.23 19.67 11.37
N ASN A 48 -17.67 20.89 11.71
CA ASN A 48 -18.96 21.17 12.34
C ASN A 48 -19.19 20.53 13.71
N SER A 49 -18.23 19.79 14.25
CA SER A 49 -18.34 19.25 15.61
C SER A 49 -18.26 20.34 16.68
N PRO A 50 -18.77 20.09 17.90
CA PRO A 50 -18.63 21.00 19.03
C PRO A 50 -17.19 21.48 19.24
N PHE A 51 -16.20 20.60 19.09
CA PHE A 51 -14.78 20.91 19.31
C PHE A 51 -14.20 21.98 18.38
N VAL A 52 -14.73 22.11 17.16
CA VAL A 52 -14.23 23.08 16.16
C VAL A 52 -15.16 24.27 15.96
N GLN A 53 -16.38 24.20 16.50
CA GLN A 53 -17.32 25.30 16.54
C GLN A 53 -16.94 26.29 17.66
N MET A 54 -16.13 27.28 17.30
CA MET A 54 -15.59 28.27 18.24
C MET A 54 -16.51 29.47 18.42
N LYS A 55 -16.61 29.95 19.67
CA LYS A 55 -17.20 31.28 19.96
C LYS A 55 -16.26 32.38 19.48
N LYS A 56 -16.76 33.62 19.38
CA LYS A 56 -15.96 34.77 18.94
C LYS A 56 -14.72 34.94 19.83
N GLY A 57 -13.53 34.88 19.24
CA GLY A 57 -12.24 35.03 19.93
C GLY A 57 -11.58 33.72 20.37
N GLN A 58 -12.32 32.61 20.39
CA GLN A 58 -11.77 31.29 20.69
C GLN A 58 -11.00 30.72 19.50
N LYS A 59 -9.87 30.11 19.79
CA LYS A 59 -9.09 29.30 18.86
C LYS A 59 -8.49 28.10 19.60
N VAL A 60 -8.26 27.00 18.90
CA VAL A 60 -7.76 25.76 19.52
C VAL A 60 -6.48 25.98 20.33
N ASP A 61 -5.60 26.87 19.85
CA ASP A 61 -4.31 27.22 20.45
C ASP A 61 -4.43 28.00 21.76
N ASN A 62 -5.58 28.61 22.05
CA ASN A 62 -5.77 29.46 23.23
C ASN A 62 -6.93 29.04 24.15
N LEU A 63 -7.59 27.90 23.89
CA LEU A 63 -8.66 27.42 24.77
C LEU A 63 -8.12 27.17 26.19
N THR A 64 -8.86 27.67 27.17
CA THR A 64 -8.66 27.36 28.59
C THR A 64 -9.15 25.93 28.90
N PRO A 65 -8.70 25.31 30.02
CA PRO A 65 -9.24 24.02 30.45
C PRO A 65 -10.77 24.00 30.58
N ASN A 66 -11.37 25.09 31.10
CA ASN A 66 -12.83 25.21 31.24
C ASN A 66 -13.53 25.27 29.89
N GLU A 67 -12.99 26.00 28.92
CA GLU A 67 -13.58 26.04 27.58
C GLU A 67 -13.46 24.70 26.86
N ARG A 68 -12.37 23.94 27.08
CA ARG A 68 -12.28 22.56 26.57
C ARG A 68 -13.35 21.66 27.18
N GLN A 69 -13.56 21.78 28.49
CA GLN A 69 -14.58 21.03 29.19
C GLN A 69 -15.99 21.39 28.68
N GLU A 70 -16.27 22.68 28.47
CA GLU A 70 -17.53 23.14 27.84
C GLU A 70 -17.73 22.50 26.46
N LYS A 71 -16.67 22.40 25.63
CA LYS A 71 -16.74 21.77 24.31
C LYS A 71 -17.06 20.27 24.37
N LEU A 72 -16.56 19.58 25.40
CA LEU A 72 -16.86 18.18 25.66
C LEU A 72 -18.31 18.00 26.12
N GLU A 73 -18.79 18.87 27.02
CA GLU A 73 -20.17 18.88 27.50
C GLU A 73 -21.16 19.18 26.36
N ASP A 74 -20.87 20.15 25.50
CA ASP A 74 -21.63 20.45 24.27
C ASP A 74 -21.82 19.20 23.39
N LEU A 75 -20.80 18.33 23.30
CA LEU A 75 -20.90 17.07 22.56
C LEU A 75 -21.85 16.09 23.25
N HIS A 76 -21.69 15.88 24.55
CA HIS A 76 -22.55 14.97 25.32
C HIS A 76 -24.01 15.38 25.30
N GLU A 77 -24.30 16.69 25.41
CA GLU A 77 -25.66 17.22 25.33
C GLU A 77 -26.27 16.95 23.96
N LYS A 78 -25.54 17.20 22.86
CA LYS A 78 -26.02 16.91 21.51
C LYS A 78 -26.28 15.42 21.28
N ILE A 79 -25.43 14.56 21.82
CA ILE A 79 -25.59 13.09 21.78
C ILE A 79 -26.88 12.68 22.52
N SER A 80 -27.04 13.16 23.76
CA SER A 80 -28.19 12.83 24.61
C SER A 80 -29.51 13.38 24.05
N ALA A 81 -29.45 14.53 23.37
CA ALA A 81 -30.59 15.11 22.64
C ALA A 81 -30.97 14.32 21.36
N GLY A 82 -30.19 13.30 20.99
CA GLY A 82 -30.47 12.41 19.87
C GLY A 82 -29.89 12.84 18.52
N SER A 83 -28.95 13.79 18.49
CA SER A 83 -28.26 14.21 17.26
C SER A 83 -27.36 13.09 16.73
N LYS A 84 -27.46 12.78 15.43
CA LYS A 84 -26.79 11.61 14.82
C LYS A 84 -26.15 11.92 13.46
N ASP A 85 -26.04 13.19 13.10
CA ASP A 85 -25.44 13.61 11.85
C ASP A 85 -23.91 13.53 11.88
N ALA A 86 -23.26 13.67 10.72
CA ALA A 86 -21.82 13.55 10.54
C ALA A 86 -20.96 14.46 11.44
N SER A 87 -21.52 15.55 12.00
CA SER A 87 -20.81 16.41 12.97
C SER A 87 -20.74 15.82 14.38
N ILE A 88 -21.63 14.87 14.69
CA ILE A 88 -21.77 14.20 15.98
C ILE A 88 -21.41 12.73 15.88
N ALA A 89 -21.73 12.05 14.78
CA ALA A 89 -21.43 10.64 14.53
C ALA A 89 -20.56 10.48 13.27
N ILE A 90 -19.28 10.15 13.46
CA ILE A 90 -18.27 10.24 12.38
C ILE A 90 -18.50 9.14 11.34
N GLY A 91 -18.66 9.54 10.07
CA GLY A 91 -18.92 8.63 8.95
C GLY A 91 -20.41 8.35 8.69
N TYR A 92 -21.32 9.00 9.43
CA TYR A 92 -22.77 8.95 9.23
C TYR A 92 -23.22 9.98 8.17
N ALA A 93 -24.52 10.02 7.89
CA ALA A 93 -25.13 11.00 6.99
C ALA A 93 -25.01 12.43 7.55
N ALA A 94 -24.91 13.43 6.68
CA ALA A 94 -25.00 14.82 7.10
C ALA A 94 -26.43 15.19 7.54
N SER A 95 -26.58 16.31 8.24
CA SER A 95 -27.85 16.76 8.83
C SER A 95 -28.88 17.28 7.83
N GLU A 96 -28.56 17.37 6.53
CA GLU A 96 -29.44 17.97 5.54
C GLU A 96 -30.62 17.04 5.15
N GLU A 97 -31.84 17.53 5.36
CA GLU A 97 -33.09 16.80 5.09
C GLU A 97 -33.41 16.56 3.60
N LYS A 98 -32.74 17.27 2.68
CA LYS A 98 -33.15 17.36 1.26
C LYS A 98 -32.28 16.60 0.25
N GLY A 99 -31.31 15.81 0.67
CA GLY A 99 -30.54 14.98 -0.25
C GLY A 99 -29.20 14.56 0.33
N TYR A 100 -28.54 13.63 -0.35
CA TYR A 100 -27.21 13.12 -0.01
C TYR A 100 -26.17 14.26 -0.07
N ALA A 101 -26.04 15.05 0.99
CA ALA A 101 -25.05 16.13 1.07
C ALA A 101 -23.65 15.56 0.86
N SER A 102 -22.72 16.36 0.32
CA SER A 102 -21.38 15.90 -0.07
C SER A 102 -20.53 15.35 1.09
N THR A 103 -20.86 15.71 2.33
CA THR A 103 -20.23 15.23 3.56
C THR A 103 -20.96 14.06 4.22
N SER A 104 -22.00 13.51 3.57
CA SER A 104 -22.68 12.31 4.05
C SER A 104 -21.81 11.07 3.84
N GLY A 105 -21.79 10.19 4.84
CA GLY A 105 -21.18 8.86 4.75
C GLY A 105 -22.21 7.77 4.98
N GLN A 106 -22.00 6.61 4.33
CA GLN A 106 -22.68 5.34 4.62
C GLN A 106 -24.21 5.45 4.75
N VAL A 107 -24.85 6.24 3.90
CA VAL A 107 -26.31 6.41 3.89
C VAL A 107 -26.97 5.11 3.45
N THR A 108 -27.95 4.64 4.21
CA THR A 108 -28.65 3.37 3.96
C THR A 108 -30.15 3.53 4.18
N ASN A 109 -30.94 2.79 3.41
CA ASN A 109 -32.38 2.64 3.58
C ASN A 109 -32.74 1.49 4.54
N ILE A 110 -31.76 0.76 5.06
CA ILE A 110 -31.96 -0.28 6.07
C ILE A 110 -32.17 0.43 7.42
N PRO A 111 -33.26 0.15 8.14
CA PRO A 111 -33.48 0.73 9.46
C PRO A 111 -32.46 0.15 10.45
N ILE A 112 -31.54 1.00 10.92
CA ILE A 112 -30.52 0.63 11.91
C ILE A 112 -30.76 1.46 13.17
N SER A 113 -30.96 0.78 14.30
CA SER A 113 -30.98 1.44 15.60
C SER A 113 -29.57 1.93 15.96
N ILE A 114 -29.45 3.20 16.31
CA ILE A 114 -28.19 3.86 16.69
C ILE A 114 -28.33 4.28 18.15
N SER A 115 -27.51 3.71 19.03
CA SER A 115 -27.40 4.09 20.44
C SER A 115 -26.44 5.27 20.63
N GLU A 116 -26.40 5.85 21.84
CA GLU A 116 -25.40 6.86 22.19
C GLU A 116 -23.97 6.28 22.17
N ASP A 117 -23.79 5.05 22.65
CA ASP A 117 -22.52 4.33 22.58
C ASP A 117 -22.00 4.22 21.13
N ASP A 118 -22.89 3.98 20.16
CA ASP A 118 -22.52 3.90 18.75
C ASP A 118 -21.90 5.18 18.21
N ILE A 119 -22.31 6.32 18.77
CA ILE A 119 -21.76 7.63 18.44
C ILE A 119 -20.34 7.73 18.99
N TYR A 120 -20.10 7.46 20.28
CA TYR A 120 -18.75 7.46 20.84
C TYR A 120 -17.81 6.48 20.12
N TYR A 121 -18.28 5.28 19.79
CA TYR A 121 -17.52 4.33 19.00
C TYR A 121 -17.14 4.88 17.62
N SER A 122 -18.01 5.68 16.98
CA SER A 122 -17.71 6.27 15.67
C SER A 122 -16.51 7.22 15.74
N TRP A 123 -16.38 8.01 16.81
CA TRP A 123 -15.25 8.90 17.04
C TRP A 123 -13.96 8.11 17.21
N ILE A 124 -13.96 7.14 18.12
CA ILE A 124 -12.81 6.28 18.42
C ILE A 124 -12.36 5.56 17.15
N GLY A 125 -13.29 4.91 16.46
CA GLY A 125 -12.99 4.12 15.27
C GLY A 125 -12.53 4.96 14.07
N SER A 126 -13.05 6.18 13.90
CA SER A 126 -12.59 7.07 12.83
C SER A 126 -11.12 7.46 12.98
N CYS A 127 -10.66 7.64 14.22
CA CYS A 127 -9.28 8.02 14.51
C CYS A 127 -8.29 6.87 14.30
N LEU A 128 -8.75 5.62 14.16
CA LEU A 128 -7.90 4.44 13.91
C LEU A 128 -7.61 4.22 12.41
N ALA A 129 -8.11 5.08 11.53
CA ALA A 129 -7.86 4.96 10.10
C ALA A 129 -6.38 5.20 9.75
N LEU A 130 -5.90 4.49 8.73
CA LEU A 130 -4.53 4.56 8.21
C LEU A 130 -4.51 5.40 6.93
N GLY A 131 -4.26 6.70 7.06
CA GLY A 131 -4.15 7.64 5.94
C GLY A 131 -2.89 7.43 5.11
N ILE A 132 -3.05 7.36 3.79
CA ILE A 132 -1.97 7.09 2.82
C ILE A 132 -1.94 8.15 1.72
N GLN A 133 -0.84 8.17 0.96
CA GLN A 133 -0.72 8.99 -0.25
C GLN A 133 -1.90 8.77 -1.20
N GLY A 134 -2.38 9.86 -1.80
CA GLY A 134 -3.59 9.87 -2.63
C GLY A 134 -4.85 10.30 -1.87
N GLY A 135 -4.74 10.72 -0.61
CA GLY A 135 -5.82 11.38 0.13
C GLY A 135 -6.96 10.45 0.53
N VAL A 136 -6.65 9.16 0.72
CA VAL A 136 -7.58 8.15 1.21
C VAL A 136 -6.99 7.48 2.46
N SER A 137 -7.86 6.88 3.25
CA SER A 137 -7.52 6.10 4.43
C SER A 137 -8.06 4.68 4.33
N ILE A 138 -7.42 3.78 5.05
CA ILE A 138 -7.81 2.36 5.16
C ILE A 138 -8.17 2.07 6.62
N LEU A 139 -9.30 1.43 6.86
CA LEU A 139 -9.66 0.86 8.16
C LEU A 139 -9.58 -0.66 8.08
N PHE A 140 -8.78 -1.26 8.96
CA PHE A 140 -8.73 -2.70 9.18
C PHE A 140 -9.42 -3.04 10.49
N GLU A 141 -10.21 -4.10 10.51
CA GLU A 141 -10.86 -4.61 11.74
C GLU A 141 -9.96 -5.51 12.58
N ASP A 142 -8.73 -5.75 12.10
CA ASP A 142 -7.77 -6.64 12.74
C ASP A 142 -7.37 -6.15 14.15
N PRO A 143 -7.59 -6.94 15.21
CA PRO A 143 -7.33 -6.53 16.59
C PRO A 143 -5.91 -6.01 16.85
N ASP A 144 -4.90 -6.64 16.26
CA ASP A 144 -3.50 -6.28 16.49
C ASP A 144 -3.17 -4.97 15.79
N ILE A 145 -3.66 -4.78 14.54
CA ILE A 145 -3.51 -3.50 13.83
C ILE A 145 -4.18 -2.35 14.60
N LEU A 146 -5.38 -2.56 15.12
CA LEU A 146 -6.11 -1.54 15.88
C LEU A 146 -5.36 -1.17 17.16
N TRP A 147 -4.89 -2.18 17.90
CA TRP A 147 -4.12 -1.98 19.12
C TRP A 147 -2.79 -1.27 18.87
N ASP A 148 -2.03 -1.74 17.89
CA ASP A 148 -0.72 -1.19 17.55
C ASP A 148 -0.83 0.25 17.03
N THR A 149 -1.88 0.55 16.29
CA THR A 149 -2.20 1.93 15.86
C THR A 149 -2.44 2.83 17.07
N PHE A 150 -3.28 2.39 18.00
CA PHE A 150 -3.59 3.14 19.23
C PHE A 150 -2.36 3.40 20.10
N ILE A 151 -1.45 2.43 20.26
CA ILE A 151 -0.20 2.63 21.01
C ILE A 151 0.60 3.82 20.46
N GLY A 152 0.57 4.04 19.15
CA GLY A 152 1.25 5.15 18.49
C GLY A 152 0.73 6.54 18.88
N TRP A 153 -0.50 6.63 19.37
CA TRP A 153 -1.16 7.90 19.61
C TRP A 153 -0.48 8.74 20.70
N LYS A 154 0.01 8.10 21.77
CA LYS A 154 0.74 8.78 22.85
C LYS A 154 2.02 9.44 22.35
N TYR A 155 2.71 8.80 21.41
CA TYR A 155 3.94 9.34 20.83
C TYR A 155 3.64 10.51 19.89
N TYR A 156 2.54 10.46 19.14
CA TYR A 156 2.11 11.61 18.34
C TYR A 156 1.78 12.81 19.21
N ARG A 157 0.99 12.59 20.28
CA ARG A 157 0.63 13.60 21.26
C ARG A 157 1.87 14.29 21.81
N GLN A 158 2.83 13.50 22.29
CA GLN A 158 4.09 14.00 22.82
C GLN A 158 4.87 14.82 21.77
N MET A 159 4.96 14.34 20.53
CA MET A 159 5.66 15.05 19.46
C MET A 159 5.00 16.40 19.12
N VAL A 160 3.68 16.46 19.06
CA VAL A 160 2.93 17.69 18.77
C VAL A 160 3.02 18.70 19.91
N ASP A 161 2.98 18.24 21.16
CA ASP A 161 3.11 19.11 22.35
C ASP A 161 4.54 19.63 22.54
N SER A 162 5.55 18.80 22.28
CA SER A 162 6.94 19.15 22.55
C SER A 162 7.54 20.07 21.48
N ASN A 163 6.84 20.30 20.36
CA ASN A 163 7.35 21.10 19.25
C ASN A 163 6.29 22.08 18.73
N ALA A 164 6.51 23.37 18.99
CA ALA A 164 5.62 24.45 18.57
C ALA A 164 5.44 24.53 17.04
N ALA A 165 6.42 24.09 16.23
CA ALA A 165 6.32 24.08 14.77
C ALA A 165 5.47 22.92 14.23
N MET A 166 5.21 21.87 15.02
CA MET A 166 4.42 20.71 14.57
C MET A 166 2.95 21.07 14.37
N ARG A 167 2.39 20.66 13.23
CA ARG A 167 0.97 20.73 12.94
C ARG A 167 0.23 19.60 13.65
N GLY A 168 -0.94 19.93 14.21
CA GLY A 168 -1.92 18.95 14.65
C GLY A 168 -2.75 18.39 13.48
N ASN A 169 -3.84 17.71 13.79
CA ASN A 169 -4.82 17.19 12.82
C ASN A 169 -4.20 16.28 11.74
N GLN A 170 -3.26 15.41 12.11
CA GLN A 170 -2.71 14.41 11.19
C GLN A 170 -2.73 12.98 11.73
N LEU A 171 -3.52 12.71 12.78
CA LEU A 171 -3.59 11.39 13.41
C LEU A 171 -3.99 10.30 12.41
N SER A 172 -5.22 10.40 11.91
CA SER A 172 -5.81 9.43 10.96
C SER A 172 -5.39 9.65 9.50
N SER A 173 -4.92 10.85 9.16
CA SER A 173 -4.58 11.22 7.77
C SER A 173 -3.12 10.96 7.40
N ALA A 174 -2.21 10.78 8.36
CA ALA A 174 -0.81 10.48 8.08
C ALA A 174 -0.07 9.71 9.20
N TRP A 175 -0.21 10.13 10.46
CA TRP A 175 0.57 9.58 11.58
C TRP A 175 0.37 8.08 11.75
N ASN A 176 -0.87 7.61 11.83
CA ASN A 176 -1.14 6.20 12.10
C ASN A 176 -0.46 5.26 11.11
N ALA A 177 -0.49 5.59 9.81
CA ALA A 177 0.14 4.77 8.78
C ALA A 177 1.68 4.83 8.85
N GLN A 178 2.27 6.00 9.12
CA GLN A 178 3.71 6.14 9.35
C GLN A 178 4.17 5.34 10.57
N TRP A 179 3.45 5.47 11.68
CA TRP A 179 3.72 4.75 12.92
C TRP A 179 3.65 3.23 12.71
N LEU A 180 2.59 2.74 12.06
CA LEU A 180 2.41 1.31 11.85
C LEU A 180 3.49 0.73 10.93
N ALA A 181 3.83 1.43 9.84
CA ALA A 181 4.90 1.03 8.96
C ALA A 181 6.27 1.02 9.65
N HIS A 182 6.53 1.98 10.55
CA HIS A 182 7.73 2.00 11.39
C HIS A 182 7.75 0.84 12.38
N ARG A 183 6.67 0.66 13.14
CA ARG A 183 6.51 -0.40 14.15
C ARG A 183 6.70 -1.80 13.59
N TYR A 184 6.26 -2.02 12.34
CA TYR A 184 6.40 -3.29 11.64
C TYR A 184 7.68 -3.40 10.81
N SER A 185 8.55 -2.40 10.86
CA SER A 185 9.84 -2.44 10.21
C SER A 185 10.85 -3.25 11.02
N LYS A 186 11.90 -3.76 10.35
CA LYS A 186 13.00 -4.48 11.00
C LYS A 186 13.88 -3.61 11.90
N ILE A 187 13.77 -2.29 11.79
CA ILE A 187 14.57 -1.33 12.55
C ILE A 187 13.83 -0.81 13.79
N TYR A 188 12.61 -1.29 14.03
CA TYR A 188 11.83 -0.96 15.22
C TYR A 188 12.48 -1.58 16.46
N ASP A 189 12.64 -0.74 17.49
CA ASP A 189 13.13 -1.14 18.79
C ASP A 189 12.00 -0.92 19.83
N PRO A 190 11.47 -1.99 20.46
CA PRO A 190 10.46 -1.86 21.51
C PRO A 190 10.91 -1.04 22.73
N ASP A 191 12.21 -1.04 23.05
CA ASP A 191 12.78 -0.31 24.18
C ASP A 191 13.01 1.18 23.83
N SER A 192 13.18 1.47 22.54
CA SER A 192 13.26 2.84 22.02
C SER A 192 12.33 3.06 20.81
N PRO A 193 11.00 3.18 21.03
CA PRO A 193 10.02 3.12 19.94
C PRO A 193 10.11 4.23 18.88
N LEU A 194 10.77 5.34 19.19
CA LEU A 194 10.99 6.46 18.27
C LEU A 194 12.40 6.49 17.65
N ALA A 195 13.26 5.52 17.99
CA ALA A 195 14.56 5.39 17.35
C ALA A 195 14.41 5.19 15.84
N ASN A 196 15.28 5.86 15.07
CA ASN A 196 15.30 5.78 13.60
C ASN A 196 13.96 6.16 12.92
N PHE A 197 13.09 6.90 13.62
CA PHE A 197 11.79 7.31 13.11
C PHE A 197 11.73 8.84 12.98
N SER A 198 11.68 9.32 11.74
CA SER A 198 11.61 10.76 11.43
C SER A 198 10.56 11.02 10.35
N PRO A 199 9.26 10.95 10.68
CA PRO A 199 8.17 11.02 9.71
C PRO A 199 7.78 12.45 9.32
N THR A 200 8.59 13.45 9.67
CA THR A 200 8.24 14.86 9.54
C THR A 200 8.75 15.46 8.24
N GLU A 201 7.93 16.30 7.62
CA GLU A 201 8.25 17.08 6.43
C GLU A 201 7.94 18.56 6.65
N LEU A 202 8.61 19.44 5.92
CA LEU A 202 8.26 20.87 5.89
C LEU A 202 6.93 21.06 5.16
N LYS A 203 5.97 21.70 5.83
CA LYS A 203 4.69 22.11 5.25
C LYS A 203 4.46 23.59 5.52
N GLY A 204 4.74 24.42 4.51
CA GLY A 204 4.64 25.87 4.64
C GLY A 204 5.60 26.41 5.70
N ASP A 205 5.05 27.05 6.72
CA ASP A 205 5.73 27.67 7.86
C ASP A 205 5.99 26.73 9.05
N GLY A 206 5.53 25.47 8.97
CA GLY A 206 5.64 24.50 10.06
C GLY A 206 6.07 23.11 9.60
N LEU A 207 6.05 22.18 10.56
CA LEU A 207 6.35 20.77 10.35
C LEU A 207 5.04 19.98 10.31
N GLY A 208 4.88 19.11 9.31
CA GLY A 208 3.78 18.16 9.26
C GLY A 208 4.29 16.73 9.18
N ILE A 209 3.37 15.78 9.28
CA ILE A 209 3.66 14.37 9.02
C ILE A 209 3.60 14.09 7.52
N GLU A 210 4.62 13.42 7.00
CA GLU A 210 4.69 12.90 5.64
C GLU A 210 3.66 11.79 5.46
N THR A 211 2.89 11.85 4.38
CA THR A 211 2.00 10.73 4.01
C THR A 211 2.79 9.59 3.40
N ILE A 212 2.53 8.36 3.83
CA ILE A 212 3.22 7.16 3.35
C ILE A 212 2.52 6.53 2.14
N SER A 213 3.28 5.88 1.25
CA SER A 213 2.69 5.10 0.16
C SER A 213 1.95 3.86 0.70
N TRP A 214 0.91 3.45 -0.03
CA TRP A 214 0.14 2.25 0.30
C TRP A 214 1.02 0.98 0.28
N THR A 215 2.00 0.92 -0.62
CA THR A 215 2.92 -0.23 -0.72
C THR A 215 3.80 -0.35 0.50
N LYS A 216 4.41 0.74 0.98
CA LYS A 216 5.28 0.71 2.16
C LYS A 216 4.50 0.30 3.41
N LEU A 217 3.27 0.79 3.57
CA LEU A 217 2.37 0.34 4.64
C LEU A 217 2.10 -1.17 4.57
N LEU A 218 1.66 -1.68 3.40
CA LEU A 218 1.32 -3.09 3.24
C LEU A 218 2.54 -4.01 3.31
N ILE A 219 3.71 -3.59 2.84
CA ILE A 219 4.97 -4.32 2.99
C ILE A 219 5.31 -4.46 4.49
N GLY A 220 5.18 -3.38 5.27
CA GLY A 220 5.32 -3.44 6.72
C GLY A 220 4.37 -4.47 7.35
N ILE A 221 3.08 -4.38 7.04
CA ILE A 221 2.07 -5.36 7.49
C ILE A 221 2.46 -6.79 7.08
N CYS A 222 2.90 -7.03 5.85
CA CYS A 222 3.30 -8.36 5.37
C CYS A 222 4.54 -8.91 6.08
N ASN A 223 5.43 -8.05 6.59
CA ASN A 223 6.61 -8.45 7.34
C ASN A 223 6.27 -8.83 8.80
N HIS A 224 5.18 -8.29 9.35
CA HIS A 224 4.75 -8.55 10.72
C HIS A 224 3.71 -9.68 10.82
N PHE A 225 2.77 -9.73 9.88
CA PHE A 225 1.70 -10.71 9.86
C PHE A 225 1.95 -11.82 8.85
N GLU A 226 1.65 -13.07 9.23
CA GLU A 226 1.65 -14.23 8.32
C GLU A 226 0.27 -14.50 7.70
N LYS A 227 -0.76 -13.76 8.10
CA LYS A 227 -2.12 -13.91 7.57
C LYS A 227 -2.10 -13.84 6.03
N PRO A 228 -2.90 -14.68 5.34
CA PRO A 228 -2.93 -14.69 3.88
C PRO A 228 -3.64 -13.46 3.32
N GLN A 229 -4.63 -12.92 4.02
CA GLN A 229 -5.40 -11.77 3.57
C GLN A 229 -5.92 -10.90 4.72
N LEU A 230 -6.22 -9.65 4.42
CA LEU A 230 -6.97 -8.72 5.27
C LEU A 230 -8.06 -8.04 4.47
N LEU A 231 -9.18 -7.71 5.11
CA LEU A 231 -10.22 -6.87 4.52
C LEU A 231 -10.06 -5.44 5.04
N GLY A 232 -9.90 -4.47 4.14
CA GLY A 232 -9.82 -3.05 4.51
C GLY A 232 -10.96 -2.24 3.92
N TYR A 233 -11.55 -1.35 4.71
CA TYR A 233 -12.50 -0.36 4.23
C TYR A 233 -11.77 0.90 3.78
N VAL A 234 -11.88 1.24 2.49
CA VAL A 234 -11.15 2.35 1.86
C VAL A 234 -12.08 3.53 1.60
N PHE A 235 -11.71 4.70 2.12
CA PHE A 235 -12.54 5.90 2.11
C PHE A 235 -11.71 7.18 2.25
N SER A 236 -12.36 8.34 2.14
CA SER A 236 -11.81 9.65 2.48
C SER A 236 -12.91 10.48 3.11
N LEU A 237 -12.60 11.15 4.23
CA LEU A 237 -13.49 12.10 4.88
C LEU A 237 -12.88 13.50 4.75
N GLY A 238 -13.67 14.46 4.30
CA GLY A 238 -13.21 15.82 4.05
C GLY A 238 -14.36 16.70 3.59
N GLN A 239 -14.08 17.68 2.73
CA GLN A 239 -15.14 18.51 2.13
C GLN A 239 -16.13 17.69 1.27
N THR A 240 -15.63 16.62 0.66
CA THR A 240 -16.45 15.63 -0.04
C THR A 240 -16.01 14.25 0.40
N ASN A 241 -16.92 13.51 1.02
CA ASN A 241 -16.65 12.14 1.42
C ASN A 241 -16.58 11.25 0.17
N THR A 242 -15.57 10.39 0.12
CA THR A 242 -15.41 9.39 -0.94
C THR A 242 -15.39 8.01 -0.32
N THR A 243 -16.18 7.08 -0.83
CA THR A 243 -16.12 5.67 -0.45
C THR A 243 -15.68 4.86 -1.66
N ILE A 244 -14.59 4.10 -1.51
CA ILE A 244 -14.20 3.08 -2.48
C ILE A 244 -14.87 1.75 -2.08
N GLY A 245 -14.90 1.45 -0.78
CA GLY A 245 -15.59 0.29 -0.23
C GLY A 245 -14.63 -0.71 0.42
N PHE A 246 -15.11 -1.94 0.62
CA PHE A 246 -14.31 -3.02 1.19
C PHE A 246 -13.43 -3.65 0.13
N ILE A 247 -12.12 -3.66 0.38
CA ILE A 247 -11.11 -4.19 -0.54
C ILE A 247 -10.35 -5.32 0.17
N PRO A 248 -10.32 -6.54 -0.41
CA PRO A 248 -9.45 -7.59 0.06
C PRO A 248 -7.99 -7.29 -0.33
N PHE A 249 -7.11 -7.36 0.65
CA PHE A 249 -5.67 -7.26 0.52
C PHE A 249 -5.08 -8.67 0.68
N ALA A 250 -4.68 -9.27 -0.44
CA ALA A 250 -4.04 -10.59 -0.46
C ALA A 250 -2.56 -10.43 -0.05
N LEU A 251 -2.30 -10.51 1.26
CA LEU A 251 -0.99 -10.31 1.85
C LEU A 251 0.02 -11.36 1.38
N ASP A 252 -0.41 -12.60 1.17
CA ASP A 252 0.40 -13.66 0.58
C ASP A 252 0.92 -13.28 -0.83
N GLN A 253 0.04 -12.74 -1.68
CA GLN A 253 0.39 -12.30 -3.03
C GLN A 253 1.26 -11.04 -3.04
N ILE A 254 1.12 -10.16 -2.04
CA ILE A 254 1.98 -8.99 -1.86
C ILE A 254 3.35 -9.42 -1.35
N ARG A 255 3.41 -10.38 -0.42
CA ARG A 255 4.64 -10.91 0.18
C ARG A 255 5.45 -11.75 -0.79
N HIS A 256 4.79 -12.53 -1.65
CA HIS A 256 5.42 -13.45 -2.59
C HIS A 256 6.55 -12.80 -3.44
N PRO A 257 6.33 -11.70 -4.18
CA PRO A 257 7.41 -11.07 -4.95
C PRO A 257 8.55 -10.53 -4.07
N LEU A 258 8.29 -10.12 -2.83
CA LEU A 258 9.34 -9.65 -1.91
C LEU A 258 10.25 -10.80 -1.48
N THR A 259 9.66 -11.97 -1.18
CA THR A 259 10.41 -13.18 -0.84
C THR A 259 11.17 -13.70 -2.06
N LEU A 260 10.52 -13.71 -3.23
CA LEU A 260 11.12 -14.17 -4.47
C LEU A 260 12.31 -13.30 -4.89
N TYR A 261 12.24 -11.97 -4.70
CA TYR A 261 13.37 -11.07 -4.98
C TYR A 261 14.62 -11.49 -4.21
N LYS A 262 14.48 -11.74 -2.91
CA LYS A 262 15.57 -12.18 -2.03
C LYS A 262 16.13 -13.53 -2.47
N LYS A 263 15.25 -14.47 -2.83
CA LYS A 263 15.61 -15.82 -3.27
C LYS A 263 16.39 -15.80 -4.59
N LEU A 264 15.94 -15.03 -5.58
CA LEU A 264 16.53 -15.01 -6.92
C LEU A 264 17.87 -14.28 -6.98
N PHE A 265 18.07 -13.27 -6.12
CA PHE A 265 19.22 -12.35 -6.24
C PHE A 265 20.12 -12.28 -5.01
N ALA A 266 19.77 -12.94 -3.90
CA ALA A 266 20.50 -12.85 -2.63
C ALA A 266 20.74 -11.41 -2.14
N MET A 267 19.80 -10.51 -2.43
CA MET A 267 19.79 -9.10 -2.03
C MET A 267 18.68 -8.82 -1.02
N ASP A 268 18.84 -7.81 -0.16
CA ASP A 268 17.86 -7.50 0.91
C ASP A 268 16.47 -7.07 0.40
N GLY A 269 16.40 -6.57 -0.84
CA GLY A 269 15.19 -6.09 -1.50
C GLY A 269 14.72 -4.70 -1.06
N LYS A 270 15.37 -4.05 -0.08
CA LYS A 270 14.92 -2.78 0.50
C LYS A 270 14.86 -1.67 -0.54
N GLN A 271 15.90 -1.54 -1.38
CA GLN A 271 15.92 -0.57 -2.46
C GLN A 271 14.88 -0.87 -3.56
N ALA A 272 14.42 -2.12 -3.67
CA ALA A 272 13.35 -2.49 -4.60
C ALA A 272 11.95 -2.15 -4.08
N GLU A 273 11.79 -1.94 -2.76
CA GLU A 273 10.48 -1.69 -2.14
C GLU A 273 9.75 -0.48 -2.74
N GLU A 274 10.51 0.56 -3.10
CA GLU A 274 9.98 1.78 -3.71
C GLU A 274 9.48 1.60 -5.14
N LEU A 275 9.88 0.52 -5.82
CA LEU A 275 9.48 0.25 -7.20
C LEU A 275 8.16 -0.52 -7.30
N TRP A 276 7.80 -1.29 -6.28
CA TRP A 276 6.57 -2.09 -6.29
C TRP A 276 5.33 -1.21 -6.31
N GLY A 277 4.32 -1.67 -7.05
CA GLY A 277 2.99 -1.04 -7.09
C GLY A 277 2.97 0.40 -7.59
N THR A 278 3.95 0.77 -8.42
CA THR A 278 4.09 2.12 -8.98
C THR A 278 3.45 2.26 -10.37
N ALA A 279 3.03 1.17 -11.02
CA ALA A 279 2.44 1.22 -12.35
C ALA A 279 1.04 1.88 -12.38
N MET A 280 0.30 1.82 -11.27
CA MET A 280 -1.02 2.42 -11.16
C MET A 280 -1.24 3.03 -9.77
N GLY A 281 -2.05 4.09 -9.70
CA GLY A 281 -2.43 4.70 -8.43
C GLY A 281 -3.33 3.77 -7.60
N PHE A 282 -3.30 3.94 -6.28
CA PHE A 282 -3.98 3.06 -5.33
C PHE A 282 -5.49 2.90 -5.58
N GLN A 283 -6.20 4.01 -5.85
CA GLN A 283 -7.64 3.96 -6.14
C GLN A 283 -7.95 3.11 -7.38
N LYS A 284 -7.12 3.22 -8.43
CA LYS A 284 -7.24 2.42 -9.66
C LYS A 284 -6.90 0.95 -9.41
N ALA A 285 -5.97 0.67 -8.51
CA ALA A 285 -5.70 -0.70 -8.06
C ALA A 285 -6.93 -1.27 -7.32
N CYS A 286 -7.57 -0.50 -6.44
CA CYS A 286 -8.79 -0.93 -5.74
C CYS A 286 -9.95 -1.24 -6.70
N GLN A 287 -10.09 -0.49 -7.79
CA GLN A 287 -11.11 -0.74 -8.82
C GLN A 287 -10.97 -2.12 -9.51
N ARG A 288 -9.82 -2.79 -9.37
CA ARG A 288 -9.63 -4.16 -9.85
C ARG A 288 -10.19 -5.23 -8.88
N GLY A 289 -10.82 -4.82 -7.79
CA GLY A 289 -11.54 -5.68 -6.86
C GLY A 289 -10.70 -6.27 -5.74
N ALA A 290 -9.37 -6.34 -5.88
CA ALA A 290 -8.45 -6.80 -4.84
C ALA A 290 -7.07 -6.17 -5.00
N ILE A 291 -6.33 -6.03 -3.89
CA ILE A 291 -4.92 -5.64 -3.89
C ILE A 291 -4.08 -6.90 -3.66
N GLY A 292 -3.36 -7.32 -4.70
CA GLY A 292 -2.50 -8.50 -4.70
C GLY A 292 -1.37 -8.33 -5.72
N ILE A 293 -0.87 -9.43 -6.29
CA ILE A 293 0.33 -9.41 -7.15
C ILE A 293 0.18 -8.45 -8.34
N THR A 294 -1.00 -8.39 -8.95
CA THR A 294 -1.25 -7.48 -10.08
C THR A 294 -1.15 -6.00 -9.69
N ALA A 295 -1.55 -5.64 -8.47
CA ALA A 295 -1.43 -4.26 -7.97
C ALA A 295 0.03 -3.88 -7.69
N MET A 296 0.90 -4.87 -7.45
CA MET A 296 2.34 -4.69 -7.20
C MET A 296 3.16 -4.42 -8.48
N GLU A 297 2.52 -4.27 -9.64
CA GLU A 297 3.22 -4.01 -10.92
C GLU A 297 4.11 -2.76 -10.84
N PRO A 298 5.40 -2.88 -11.20
CA PRO A 298 6.31 -1.74 -11.22
C PRO A 298 6.13 -0.90 -12.51
N LYS A 299 6.24 0.43 -12.36
CA LYS A 299 6.02 1.40 -13.44
C LYS A 299 6.96 1.17 -14.61
N GLY A 300 6.42 1.17 -15.82
CA GLY A 300 7.20 1.07 -17.07
C GLY A 300 7.36 -0.35 -17.61
N LEU A 301 7.05 -1.38 -16.81
CA LEU A 301 7.14 -2.78 -17.23
C LEU A 301 6.19 -3.10 -18.40
N ARG A 302 4.99 -2.50 -18.40
CA ARG A 302 3.94 -2.77 -19.40
C ARG A 302 4.38 -2.54 -20.84
N ASP A 303 5.24 -1.56 -21.10
CA ASP A 303 5.75 -1.30 -22.46
C ASP A 303 6.59 -2.47 -23.02
N TYR A 304 7.31 -3.18 -22.16
CA TYR A 304 8.08 -4.36 -22.55
C TYR A 304 7.16 -5.56 -22.80
N ILE A 305 6.14 -5.75 -21.95
CA ILE A 305 5.13 -6.82 -22.13
C ILE A 305 4.38 -6.64 -23.45
N MET A 306 4.01 -5.41 -23.80
CA MET A 306 3.35 -5.09 -25.07
C MET A 306 4.31 -5.11 -26.28
N GLY A 307 5.61 -5.37 -26.09
CA GLY A 307 6.61 -5.37 -27.16
C GLY A 307 6.91 -3.99 -27.76
N LYS A 308 6.51 -2.90 -27.10
CA LYS A 308 6.80 -1.52 -27.54
C LYS A 308 8.27 -1.15 -27.32
N LYS A 309 8.91 -1.78 -26.35
CA LYS A 309 10.32 -1.55 -25.98
C LYS A 309 11.06 -2.88 -25.84
N LEU A 310 12.34 -2.86 -26.17
CA LEU A 310 13.28 -3.93 -25.86
C LEU A 310 14.14 -3.52 -24.66
N PRO A 311 14.39 -4.42 -23.70
CA PRO A 311 15.23 -4.12 -22.55
C PRO A 311 16.67 -3.85 -22.98
N LYS A 312 17.24 -2.77 -22.45
CA LYS A 312 18.67 -2.45 -22.60
C LYS A 312 19.27 -2.44 -21.22
N TYR A 313 20.19 -3.36 -20.96
CA TYR A 313 20.86 -3.45 -19.66
C TYR A 313 22.20 -2.73 -19.70
N LYS A 314 22.52 -2.03 -18.62
CA LYS A 314 23.81 -1.49 -18.22
C LYS A 314 23.98 -1.86 -16.75
N GLU A 315 25.20 -2.18 -16.38
CA GLU A 315 25.53 -2.59 -15.02
C GLU A 315 25.75 -1.35 -14.17
N ASP A 316 24.64 -0.72 -13.81
CA ASP A 316 24.54 0.28 -12.76
C ASP A 316 23.57 -0.21 -11.68
N GLU A 317 23.75 0.27 -10.46
CA GLU A 317 23.01 -0.21 -9.29
C GLU A 317 21.49 -0.03 -9.46
N GLN A 318 21.06 1.17 -9.84
CA GLN A 318 19.64 1.51 -10.01
C GLN A 318 18.98 0.68 -11.12
N GLN A 319 19.64 0.53 -12.27
CA GLN A 319 19.12 -0.29 -13.35
C GLN A 319 19.11 -1.77 -13.01
N THR A 320 20.09 -2.25 -12.23
CA THR A 320 20.12 -3.63 -11.75
C THR A 320 18.94 -3.92 -10.84
N ILE A 321 18.66 -3.04 -9.89
CA ILE A 321 17.50 -3.14 -9.01
C ILE A 321 16.22 -3.13 -9.85
N LEU A 322 16.08 -2.20 -10.79
CA LEU A 322 14.92 -2.11 -11.67
C LEU A 322 14.69 -3.39 -12.49
N PHE A 323 15.74 -3.92 -13.12
CA PHE A 323 15.68 -5.16 -13.90
C PHE A 323 15.28 -6.34 -13.01
N ASN A 324 15.87 -6.45 -11.84
CA ASN A 324 15.58 -7.52 -10.89
C ASN A 324 14.13 -7.44 -10.38
N THR A 325 13.61 -6.23 -10.12
CA THR A 325 12.21 -6.01 -9.73
C THR A 325 11.26 -6.44 -10.85
N TYR A 326 11.52 -6.02 -12.09
CA TYR A 326 10.69 -6.40 -13.25
C TYR A 326 10.64 -7.91 -13.47
N ILE A 327 11.81 -8.55 -13.45
CA ILE A 327 11.95 -10.00 -13.55
C ILE A 327 11.17 -10.69 -12.44
N THR A 328 11.37 -10.27 -11.20
CA THR A 328 10.72 -10.88 -10.03
C THR A 328 9.21 -10.77 -10.13
N TRP A 329 8.70 -9.60 -10.52
CA TRP A 329 7.26 -9.42 -10.72
C TRP A 329 6.71 -10.35 -11.79
N ILE A 330 7.41 -10.50 -12.92
CA ILE A 330 7.00 -11.39 -14.01
C ILE A 330 6.91 -12.85 -13.53
N ILE A 331 7.91 -13.33 -12.81
CA ILE A 331 7.94 -14.71 -12.29
C ILE A 331 6.82 -14.91 -11.27
N ALA A 332 6.63 -13.95 -10.36
CA ALA A 332 5.55 -13.96 -9.39
C ALA A 332 4.16 -13.96 -10.06
N MET A 333 3.97 -13.21 -11.14
CA MET A 333 2.73 -13.22 -11.94
C MET A 333 2.50 -14.54 -12.67
N LEU A 334 3.58 -15.17 -13.16
CA LEU A 334 3.52 -16.48 -13.82
C LEU A 334 3.30 -17.62 -12.83
N ASN A 335 3.57 -17.38 -11.54
CA ASN A 335 3.46 -18.34 -10.45
C ASN A 335 4.16 -19.68 -10.75
N ASN A 336 5.33 -19.61 -11.40
CA ASN A 336 6.16 -20.75 -11.73
C ASN A 336 7.63 -20.31 -11.72
N GLU A 337 8.35 -20.69 -10.67
CA GLU A 337 9.75 -20.31 -10.47
C GLU A 337 10.71 -21.04 -11.43
N ASP A 338 10.35 -22.21 -11.97
CA ASP A 338 11.20 -22.98 -12.90
C ASP A 338 11.40 -22.23 -14.24
N LEU A 339 10.47 -21.32 -14.55
CA LEU A 339 10.57 -20.43 -15.70
C LEU A 339 11.79 -19.49 -15.61
N TRP A 340 12.30 -19.23 -14.41
CA TRP A 340 13.54 -18.47 -14.22
C TRP A 340 14.74 -19.17 -14.88
N ALA A 341 14.98 -20.43 -14.51
CA ALA A 341 16.08 -21.24 -15.02
C ALA A 341 15.91 -21.49 -16.52
N THR A 342 14.68 -21.86 -16.92
CA THR A 342 14.33 -22.11 -18.33
C THR A 342 14.61 -20.88 -19.20
N ALA A 343 14.21 -19.69 -18.76
CA ALA A 343 14.47 -18.46 -19.51
C ALA A 343 15.96 -18.10 -19.56
N GLN A 344 16.71 -18.37 -18.48
CA GLN A 344 18.16 -18.11 -18.41
C GLN A 344 18.95 -19.04 -19.34
N GLU A 345 18.64 -20.34 -19.35
CA GLU A 345 19.25 -21.32 -20.24
C GLU A 345 18.99 -21.00 -21.70
N PHE A 346 17.74 -20.71 -22.05
CA PHE A 346 17.38 -20.32 -23.41
C PHE A 346 18.07 -19.01 -23.85
N ALA A 347 18.14 -18.02 -22.97
CA ALA A 347 18.85 -16.77 -23.27
C ALA A 347 20.36 -16.98 -23.49
N ASN A 348 21.00 -17.92 -22.78
CA ASN A 348 22.39 -18.32 -23.04
C ASN A 348 22.53 -19.01 -24.41
N ALA A 349 21.59 -19.90 -24.77
CA ALA A 349 21.59 -20.57 -26.08
C ALA A 349 21.44 -19.56 -27.24
N LEU A 350 20.54 -18.57 -27.10
CA LEU A 350 20.40 -17.48 -28.06
C LEU A 350 21.68 -16.66 -28.21
N GLN A 351 22.37 -16.37 -27.11
CA GLN A 351 23.63 -15.61 -27.13
C GLN A 351 24.75 -16.40 -27.82
N ALA A 352 24.87 -17.69 -27.54
CA ALA A 352 25.84 -18.57 -28.19
C ALA A 352 25.58 -18.60 -29.70
N TYR A 353 24.32 -18.79 -30.11
CA TYR A 353 23.92 -18.78 -31.50
C TYR A 353 24.23 -17.46 -32.22
N ALA A 354 23.91 -16.32 -31.60
CA ALA A 354 24.16 -14.99 -32.15
C ALA A 354 25.65 -14.72 -32.41
N THR A 355 26.53 -15.33 -31.61
CA THR A 355 27.98 -15.11 -31.66
C THR A 355 28.75 -16.19 -32.42
N ALA A 356 28.08 -17.28 -32.83
CA ALA A 356 28.65 -18.39 -33.58
C ALA A 356 29.07 -17.97 -35.02
N GLY A 357 30.28 -18.38 -35.42
CA GLY A 357 30.85 -18.22 -36.77
C GLY A 357 31.28 -16.79 -37.14
N ARG A 358 32.54 -16.56 -37.56
CA ARG A 358 33.05 -15.20 -37.89
C ARG A 358 32.37 -14.54 -39.11
N GLN A 359 31.93 -15.32 -40.10
CA GLN A 359 31.31 -14.81 -41.34
C GLN A 359 29.77 -14.68 -41.28
N SER A 360 29.10 -15.34 -40.33
CA SER A 360 27.63 -15.42 -40.22
C SER A 360 27.03 -14.62 -39.06
N LYS A 361 27.84 -13.94 -38.23
CA LYS A 361 27.39 -13.22 -37.01
C LYS A 361 26.22 -12.28 -37.26
N THR A 362 26.23 -11.53 -38.37
CA THR A 362 25.18 -10.57 -38.71
C THR A 362 23.87 -11.27 -39.07
N GLY A 363 23.93 -12.42 -39.75
CA GLY A 363 22.75 -13.23 -40.07
C GLY A 363 22.15 -13.88 -38.83
N ASN A 364 22.98 -14.49 -37.98
CA ASN A 364 22.54 -15.14 -36.75
C ASN A 364 21.94 -14.12 -35.77
N SER A 365 22.56 -12.95 -35.62
CA SER A 365 22.01 -11.85 -34.80
C SER A 365 20.63 -11.40 -35.27
N ARG A 366 20.40 -11.32 -36.58
CA ARG A 366 19.08 -10.96 -37.13
C ARG A 366 18.01 -12.01 -36.83
N LYS A 367 18.34 -13.30 -36.95
CA LYS A 367 17.41 -14.38 -36.58
C LYS A 367 17.06 -14.34 -35.08
N VAL A 368 18.04 -14.07 -34.22
CA VAL A 368 17.81 -13.90 -32.77
C VAL A 368 16.94 -12.67 -32.50
N ASP A 369 17.14 -11.57 -33.21
CA ASP A 369 16.29 -10.39 -33.09
C ASP A 369 14.81 -10.68 -33.40
N GLU A 370 14.52 -11.55 -34.38
CA GLU A 370 13.15 -11.99 -34.67
C GLU A 370 12.54 -12.76 -33.50
N VAL A 371 13.30 -13.69 -32.91
CA VAL A 371 12.88 -14.44 -31.71
C VAL A 371 12.62 -13.52 -30.53
N ILE A 372 13.54 -12.59 -30.26
CA ILE A 372 13.46 -11.65 -29.14
C ILE A 372 12.30 -10.65 -29.33
N LYS A 373 11.97 -10.25 -30.56
CA LYS A 373 10.86 -9.32 -30.86
C LYS A 373 9.48 -9.99 -30.83
N ALA A 374 9.39 -11.32 -30.91
CA ALA A 374 8.12 -12.02 -30.88
C ALA A 374 7.37 -11.79 -29.56
N THR A 375 6.11 -11.37 -29.62
CA THR A 375 5.25 -11.03 -28.46
C THR A 375 4.14 -12.03 -28.21
N ASN A 376 3.96 -13.01 -29.09
CA ASN A 376 2.90 -14.00 -29.02
C ASN A 376 3.41 -15.38 -29.45
N LYS A 377 2.62 -16.41 -29.12
CA LYS A 377 2.96 -17.83 -29.33
C LYS A 377 3.35 -18.12 -30.77
N ASN A 378 2.51 -17.74 -31.74
CA ASN A 378 2.72 -18.07 -33.15
C ASN A 378 3.99 -17.40 -33.70
N ALA A 379 4.17 -16.11 -33.46
CA ALA A 379 5.35 -15.38 -33.91
C ALA A 379 6.64 -15.97 -33.29
N PHE A 380 6.58 -16.38 -32.03
CA PHE A 380 7.74 -16.94 -31.33
C PHE A 380 8.11 -18.31 -31.89
N ILE A 381 7.16 -19.24 -32.00
CA ILE A 381 7.42 -20.58 -32.53
C ILE A 381 7.92 -20.52 -33.99
N SER A 382 7.32 -19.68 -34.84
CA SER A 382 7.80 -19.48 -36.21
C SER A 382 9.24 -18.97 -36.27
N ALA A 383 9.63 -18.08 -35.35
CA ALA A 383 11.01 -17.58 -35.27
C ALA A 383 11.99 -18.66 -34.77
N LEU A 384 11.56 -19.56 -33.87
CA LEU A 384 12.40 -20.68 -33.41
C LEU A 384 12.76 -21.66 -34.53
N VAL A 385 11.83 -21.92 -35.45
CA VAL A 385 12.08 -22.81 -36.61
C VAL A 385 13.26 -22.33 -37.45
N ASN A 386 13.48 -21.01 -37.53
CA ASN A 386 14.57 -20.42 -38.32
C ASN A 386 15.96 -20.58 -37.69
N ILE A 387 16.04 -20.96 -36.40
CA ILE A 387 17.31 -21.10 -35.66
C ILE A 387 17.61 -22.55 -35.25
N ILE A 388 16.61 -23.40 -35.06
CA ILE A 388 16.78 -24.74 -34.47
C ILE A 388 17.72 -25.65 -35.29
N GLY A 389 17.66 -25.58 -36.63
CA GLY A 389 18.48 -26.42 -37.50
C GLY A 389 19.98 -26.20 -37.29
N ASP A 390 20.36 -24.94 -37.06
CA ASP A 390 21.73 -24.43 -37.01
C ASP A 390 22.26 -24.30 -35.56
N ALA A 391 21.42 -24.49 -34.55
CA ALA A 391 21.79 -24.28 -33.16
C ALA A 391 22.61 -25.44 -32.58
N GLU A 392 23.65 -25.11 -31.81
CA GLU A 392 24.44 -26.10 -31.05
C GLU A 392 23.62 -26.71 -29.92
N ASN A 393 22.83 -25.89 -29.21
CA ASN A 393 21.98 -26.34 -28.11
C ASN A 393 20.51 -26.43 -28.55
N LYS A 394 20.17 -27.50 -29.26
CA LYS A 394 18.79 -27.77 -29.73
C LYS A 394 17.83 -28.10 -28.59
N GLU A 395 18.32 -28.78 -27.55
CA GLU A 395 17.52 -29.17 -26.39
C GLU A 395 16.91 -27.96 -25.65
N ALA A 396 17.69 -26.89 -25.47
CA ALA A 396 17.18 -25.65 -24.88
C ALA A 396 16.10 -24.98 -25.75
N ILE A 397 16.21 -25.09 -27.08
CA ILE A 397 15.22 -24.56 -28.03
C ILE A 397 13.94 -25.42 -28.02
N ASP A 398 14.06 -26.74 -27.95
CA ASP A 398 12.91 -27.64 -27.86
C ASP A 398 12.16 -27.45 -26.53
N THR A 399 12.90 -27.34 -25.43
CA THR A 399 12.34 -27.14 -24.08
C THR A 399 11.55 -25.83 -24.00
N ILE A 400 12.09 -24.73 -24.55
CA ILE A 400 11.38 -23.46 -24.55
C ILE A 400 10.14 -23.50 -25.45
N ALA A 401 10.22 -24.18 -26.60
CA ALA A 401 9.10 -24.32 -27.52
C ALA A 401 7.95 -25.08 -26.86
N GLN A 402 8.25 -26.19 -26.17
CA GLN A 402 7.27 -26.96 -25.40
C GLN A 402 6.66 -26.12 -24.28
N THR A 403 7.49 -25.40 -23.52
CA THR A 403 7.05 -24.52 -22.43
C THR A 403 6.08 -23.46 -22.94
N VAL A 404 6.43 -22.74 -24.02
CA VAL A 404 5.56 -21.70 -24.60
C VAL A 404 4.30 -22.30 -25.23
N ASN A 405 4.39 -23.49 -25.83
CA ASN A 405 3.23 -24.13 -26.43
C ASN A 405 2.22 -24.57 -25.36
N ALA A 406 2.68 -25.13 -24.25
CA ALA A 406 1.84 -25.61 -23.15
C ALA A 406 1.26 -24.48 -22.27
N MET A 407 1.87 -23.29 -22.25
CA MET A 407 1.42 -22.22 -21.37
C MET A 407 0.14 -21.52 -21.86
N PRO A 408 -0.69 -21.00 -20.93
CA PRO A 408 -1.85 -20.17 -21.26
C PRO A 408 -1.47 -18.98 -22.12
N THR A 409 -2.30 -18.64 -23.11
CA THR A 409 -2.02 -17.56 -24.07
C THR A 409 -1.73 -16.22 -23.39
N ASP A 410 -2.44 -15.91 -22.30
CA ASP A 410 -2.26 -14.67 -21.55
C ASP A 410 -0.92 -14.59 -20.81
N ASN A 411 -0.28 -15.74 -20.52
CA ASN A 411 1.01 -15.83 -19.87
C ASN A 411 2.19 -15.69 -20.84
N VAL A 412 1.97 -15.98 -22.13
CA VAL A 412 3.04 -15.94 -23.15
C VAL A 412 3.75 -14.58 -23.20
N PRO A 413 3.07 -13.42 -23.26
CA PRO A 413 3.75 -12.12 -23.30
C PRO A 413 4.65 -11.86 -22.08
N TYR A 414 4.24 -12.32 -20.89
CA TYR A 414 5.03 -12.19 -19.66
C TYR A 414 6.30 -13.03 -19.74
N PHE A 415 6.17 -14.30 -20.14
CA PHE A 415 7.33 -15.19 -20.24
C PHE A 415 8.31 -14.78 -21.34
N LEU A 416 7.82 -14.37 -22.51
CA LEU A 416 8.70 -13.84 -23.55
C LEU A 416 9.41 -12.56 -23.09
N THR A 417 8.75 -11.74 -22.26
CA THR A 417 9.40 -10.59 -21.62
C THR A 417 10.51 -11.04 -20.68
N LEU A 418 10.29 -12.05 -19.84
CA LEU A 418 11.34 -12.63 -18.99
C LEU A 418 12.58 -13.02 -19.81
N VAL A 419 12.39 -13.75 -20.91
CA VAL A 419 13.48 -14.14 -21.83
C VAL A 419 14.26 -12.92 -22.34
N ARG A 420 13.56 -11.87 -22.79
CA ARG A 420 14.21 -10.63 -23.27
C ARG A 420 15.06 -9.97 -22.20
N PHE A 421 14.58 -9.93 -20.96
CA PHE A 421 15.31 -9.35 -19.83
C PHE A 421 16.57 -10.15 -19.50
N GLN A 422 16.47 -11.49 -19.48
CA GLN A 422 17.62 -12.37 -19.28
C GLN A 422 18.65 -12.22 -20.39
N TYR A 423 18.21 -12.24 -21.65
CA TYR A 423 19.08 -12.06 -22.80
C TYR A 423 19.82 -10.73 -22.76
N ALA A 424 19.13 -9.63 -22.43
CA ALA A 424 19.76 -8.31 -22.28
C ALA A 424 20.84 -8.28 -21.19
N LYS A 425 20.62 -8.94 -20.04
CA LYS A 425 21.61 -9.04 -18.96
C LYS A 425 22.85 -9.84 -19.39
N ILE A 426 22.64 -11.00 -20.03
CA ILE A 426 23.72 -11.90 -20.48
C ILE A 426 24.58 -11.22 -21.55
N ASN A 427 23.93 -10.58 -22.53
CA ASN A 427 24.63 -9.96 -23.65
C ASN A 427 25.53 -8.81 -23.19
N ASN A 428 25.14 -8.03 -22.17
CA ASN A 428 26.00 -6.99 -21.60
C ASN A 428 27.23 -7.58 -20.88
N LYS A 429 27.06 -8.61 -20.04
CA LYS A 429 28.17 -9.20 -19.27
C LYS A 429 29.33 -9.68 -20.14
N LYS A 430 29.05 -10.26 -21.31
CA LYS A 430 30.09 -10.71 -22.24
C LYS A 430 30.71 -9.58 -23.08
N ILE A 431 29.98 -8.50 -23.37
CA ILE A 431 30.56 -7.31 -24.05
C ILE A 431 31.68 -6.68 -23.20
N LYS A 432 31.63 -6.80 -21.88
CA LYS A 432 32.69 -6.32 -20.98
C LYS A 432 33.87 -7.29 -20.78
N GLN A 433 33.73 -8.55 -21.20
CA GLN A 433 34.79 -9.58 -21.10
C GLN A 433 35.62 -9.70 -22.39
N LEU A 434 35.21 -8.99 -23.44
CA LEU A 434 35.95 -8.77 -24.69
C LEU A 434 36.58 -7.38 -24.65
#